data_AF-A0AAJ5E3W1-F1
#
_entry.id   AF-A0AAJ5E3W1-F1
#
_cell.length_a   1.000
_cell.length_b   1.000
_cell.length_c   1.000
_cell.angle_alpha   90.00
_cell.angle_beta   90.00
_cell.angle_gamma   90.00
#
_symmetry.space_group_name_H-M   'P 1'
#
loop_
_entity.id
_entity.type
_entity.pdbx_description
1 polymer ?
#
loop_
_entity_poly.entity_id
_entity_poly.type
_entity_poly.pdbx_seq_one_letter_code
_entity_poly.pdbx_strand_id
1 'polypeptide(L)' 'MGPRFRVIETTRLEDGNKRYRVVDLVEGGSASKHGVFEVRAEAETVCSTLNTEHKWPTEIGMRRAAPVSSQ' A
#
# COMPACT_ATOMS: atom_id res chain seq x y z
N MET A 1 -2.64 12.14 7.64
CA MET A 1 -2.09 11.02 6.85
C MET A 1 -3.08 9.87 6.91
N GLY A 2 -3.83 9.62 5.83
CA GLY A 2 -4.72 8.46 5.73
C GLY A 2 -3.98 7.21 5.24
N PRO A 3 -4.56 6.02 5.36
CA PRO A 3 -3.98 4.80 4.81
C PRO A 3 -3.84 4.92 3.29
N ARG A 4 -2.64 4.62 2.79
CA ARG A 4 -2.27 4.62 1.37
C ARG A 4 -2.88 3.44 0.63
N PHE A 5 -2.97 2.30 1.29
CA PHE A 5 -3.52 1.07 0.73
C PHE A 5 -4.84 0.72 1.39
N ARG A 6 -5.76 0.14 0.63
CA ARG A 6 -7.03 -0.37 1.14
C ARG A 6 -7.36 -1.73 0.56
N VAL A 7 -8.03 -2.54 1.38
CA VAL A 7 -8.69 -3.76 0.93
C VAL A 7 -10.06 -3.40 0.37
N ILE A 8 -10.34 -3.84 -0.85
CA ILE A 8 -11.68 -3.80 -1.46
C ILE A 8 -12.18 -5.21 -1.70
N GLU A 9 -13.47 -5.41 -1.49
CA GLU A 9 -14.16 -6.65 -1.88
C GLU A 9 -14.56 -6.54 -3.35
N THR A 10 -14.25 -7.58 -4.12
CA THR A 10 -14.64 -7.72 -5.52
C THR A 10 -15.33 -9.07 -5.70
N THR A 11 -16.46 -9.08 -6.38
CA THR A 11 -17.16 -10.30 -6.74
C THR A 11 -16.83 -10.61 -8.19
N ARG A 12 -16.21 -11.77 -8.46
CA ARG A 12 -15.98 -12.17 -9.85
C ARG A 12 -17.32 -12.60 -10.45
N LEU A 13 -17.79 -11.87 -11.46
CA LEU A 13 -19.08 -12.14 -12.12
C LEU A 13 -19.17 -13.57 -12.68
N GLU A 14 -18.04 -14.17 -13.05
CA GLU A 14 -17.98 -15.52 -13.64
C GLU A 14 -18.20 -16.65 -12.63
N ASP A 15 -17.83 -16.46 -11.36
CA ASP A 15 -17.77 -17.55 -10.36
C ASP A 15 -18.63 -17.25 -9.13
N GLY A 16 -19.15 -16.02 -9.00
CA GLY A 16 -19.86 -15.55 -7.81
C GLY A 16 -18.97 -15.42 -6.57
N ASN A 17 -17.73 -15.91 -6.62
CA ASN A 17 -16.82 -15.92 -5.49
C ASN A 17 -16.29 -14.52 -5.17
N LYS A 18 -16.33 -14.23 -3.87
CA LYS A 18 -15.76 -13.03 -3.28
C LYS A 18 -14.25 -13.12 -3.30
N ARG A 19 -13.62 -12.01 -3.69
CA ARG A 19 -12.18 -11.85 -3.77
C ARG A 19 -11.81 -10.50 -3.21
N TYR A 20 -10.84 -10.48 -2.33
CA TYR A 20 -10.34 -9.28 -1.70
C TYR A 20 -9.11 -8.78 -2.45
N ARG A 21 -9.05 -7.50 -2.75
CA ARG A 21 -7.94 -6.88 -3.50
C ARG A 21 -7.34 -5.76 -2.67
N VAL A 22 -6.02 -5.72 -2.60
CA VAL A 22 -5.29 -4.59 -2.00
C VAL A 22 -4.97 -3.60 -3.11
N VAL A 23 -5.43 -2.35 -2.95
CA VAL A 23 -5.28 -1.26 -3.93
C VAL A 23 -4.56 -0.08 -3.31
N ASP A 24 -3.68 0.57 -4.08
CA ASP A 24 -3.06 1.86 -3.75
C ASP A 24 -4.01 3.02 -4.11
N LEU A 25 -4.04 4.06 -3.26
CA LEU A 25 -4.95 5.21 -3.41
C LEU A 25 -4.23 6.51 -3.83
N VAL A 26 -2.93 6.51 -4.11
CA VAL A 26 -2.15 7.77 -4.24
C VAL A 26 -2.33 8.43 -5.60
N GLU A 27 -2.41 7.66 -6.68
CA GLU A 27 -2.54 8.23 -8.03
C GLU A 27 -3.80 7.73 -8.71
N GLY A 28 -4.91 8.44 -8.47
CA GLY A 28 -5.98 8.56 -9.47
C GLY A 28 -6.68 7.28 -9.92
N GLY A 29 -6.57 6.17 -9.19
CA GLY A 29 -7.31 4.96 -9.48
C GLY A 29 -6.77 3.74 -8.76
N SER A 30 -7.63 2.73 -8.59
CA SER A 30 -7.32 1.39 -8.09
C SER A 30 -6.34 0.59 -8.98
N ALA A 31 -5.43 1.27 -9.68
CA ALA A 31 -4.63 0.78 -10.79
C ALA A 31 -3.53 -0.18 -10.35
N SER A 32 -2.92 0.05 -9.18
CA SER A 32 -1.88 -0.82 -8.65
C SER A 32 -2.50 -1.93 -7.79
N LYS A 33 -2.75 -3.06 -8.44
CA LYS A 33 -3.20 -4.29 -7.78
C LYS A 33 -2.00 -4.97 -7.13
N HIS A 34 -1.92 -4.92 -5.80
CA HIS A 34 -0.88 -5.60 -5.02
C HIS A 34 -1.18 -7.08 -4.74
N GLY A 35 -2.36 -7.57 -5.15
CA GLY A 35 -2.73 -8.97 -5.02
C GLY A 35 -4.23 -9.19 -5.18
N VAL A 36 -4.64 -10.45 -5.31
CA VAL A 36 -6.01 -10.91 -5.07
C VAL A 36 -5.94 -12.03 -4.05
N PHE A 37 -6.81 -11.98 -3.07
CA PHE A 37 -6.88 -12.93 -1.98
C PHE A 37 -8.31 -13.47 -1.91
N GLU A 38 -8.45 -14.75 -1.63
CA GLU A 38 -9.75 -15.38 -1.38
C GLU A 38 -10.18 -15.16 0.07
N VAL A 39 -9.21 -15.02 0.98
CA VAL A 39 -9.42 -14.76 2.40
C VAL A 39 -9.20 -13.28 2.73
N ARG A 40 -10.16 -12.66 3.44
CA ARG A 40 -10.07 -11.26 3.85
C ARG A 40 -8.86 -11.00 4.75
N ALA A 41 -8.61 -11.87 5.72
CA ALA A 41 -7.54 -11.71 6.70
C ALA A 41 -6.15 -11.62 6.05
N GLU A 42 -5.91 -12.37 4.97
CA GLU A 42 -4.65 -12.28 4.21
C GLU A 42 -4.52 -10.92 3.51
N ALA A 43 -5.58 -10.46 2.87
CA ALA A 43 -5.60 -9.13 2.26
C ALA A 43 -5.37 -8.01 3.29
N GLU A 44 -5.96 -8.14 4.48
CA GLU A 44 -5.77 -7.19 5.58
C GLU A 44 -4.34 -7.20 6.11
N THR A 45 -3.73 -8.38 6.22
CA THR A 45 -2.31 -8.51 6.63
C THR A 45 -1.40 -7.79 5.64
N VAL A 46 -1.56 -8.05 4.35
CA VAL A 46 -0.79 -7.38 3.28
C VAL A 46 -1.06 -5.87 3.25
N CYS A 47 -2.33 -5.46 3.38
CA CYS A 47 -2.71 -4.06 3.46
C CYS A 47 -2.05 -3.35 4.66
N SER A 48 -2.02 -3.99 5.82
CA SER A 48 -1.39 -3.44 7.03
C SER A 48 0.12 -3.28 6.87
N THR A 49 0.79 -4.29 6.30
CA THR A 49 2.23 -4.22 5.99
C THR A 49 2.53 -3.07 5.03
N LEU A 50 1.83 -2.99 3.89
CA LEU A 50 2.04 -1.94 2.91
C LEU A 50 1.75 -0.54 3.49
N ASN A 51 0.69 -0.41 4.29
CA ASN A 51 0.43 0.85 4.97
C ASN A 51 1.53 1.19 5.98
N THR A 52 2.08 0.22 6.71
CA THR A 52 3.18 0.46 7.66
C THR A 52 4.43 0.93 6.92
N GLU A 53 4.84 0.24 5.86
CA GLU A 53 6.00 0.60 5.03
C GLU A 53 5.88 2.01 4.42
N HIS A 54 4.67 2.39 4.00
CA HIS A 54 4.43 3.68 3.37
C HIS A 54 3.94 4.79 4.34
N LYS A 55 3.68 4.48 5.62
CA LYS A 55 3.35 5.48 6.65
C LYS A 55 4.58 6.28 7.06
N TRP A 56 5.77 5.75 6.80
CA TRP A 56 7.02 6.47 6.97
C TRP A 56 7.13 7.47 5.82
N PRO A 57 7.02 8.80 6.07
CA PRO A 57 7.75 9.70 5.19
C PRO A 57 9.19 9.21 5.23
N THR A 58 9.77 9.05 4.06
CA THR A 58 11.17 8.74 3.83
C THR A 58 12.08 9.68 4.65
N GLU A 59 12.29 9.39 5.93
CA GLU A 59 13.48 9.81 6.68
C GLU A 59 14.69 8.95 6.29
N ILE A 60 14.53 8.10 5.25
CA ILE A 60 15.65 7.52 4.50
C ILE A 60 15.97 8.37 3.26
N GLY A 61 15.46 9.61 3.22
CA GLY A 61 16.17 10.72 2.61
C GLY A 61 17.38 11.00 3.47
N MET A 62 18.39 10.13 3.36
CA MET A 62 19.73 10.41 3.80
C MET A 62 20.13 11.72 3.15
N ARG A 63 19.93 12.81 3.89
CA ARG A 63 20.95 13.80 4.13
C ARG A 63 22.30 13.15 3.86
N ARG A 64 22.81 13.36 2.64
CA ARG A 64 24.23 13.55 2.43
C ARG A 64 24.63 14.56 3.51
N ALA A 65 25.10 14.07 4.64
CA ALA A 65 25.88 14.86 5.56
C ALA A 65 27.19 15.14 4.81
N ALA A 66 27.17 16.13 3.91
CA ALA A 66 28.36 16.89 3.65
C ALA A 66 28.42 17.92 4.78
N PRO A 67 29.36 17.81 5.74
CA PRO A 67 29.81 19.01 6.41
C PRO A 67 30.61 19.80 5.38
N VAL A 68 29.99 20.78 4.74
CA VAL A 68 30.73 21.90 4.15
C VAL A 68 30.33 23.17 4.89
N SER A 69 31.19 23.54 5.83
CA SER A 69 31.38 24.84 6.45
C SER A 69 32.71 24.67 7.20
N SER A 70 33.89 25.04 6.71
CA SER A 70 34.36 26.39 6.34
C SER A 70 33.94 27.44 7.37
N GLN A 71 34.67 27.49 8.48
CA GLN A 71 35.44 28.65 8.93
C GLN A 71 36.39 28.25 10.05
#